data_AF-A0A3C0K9U3-F1
#
_entry.id   AF-A0A3C0K9U3-F1
#
_cell.length_a   1.000
_cell.length_b   1.000
_cell.length_c   1.000
_cell.angle_alpha   90.00
_cell.angle_beta   90.00
_cell.angle_gamma   90.00
#
_symmetry.space_group_name_H-M   'P 1'
#
loop_
_entity.id
_entity.type
_entity.pdbx_description
1 polymer ?
#
loop_
_entity_poly.entity_id
_entity_poly.type
_entity_poly.pdbx_seq_one_letter_code
_entity_poly.pdbx_strand_id
1 'polypeptide(L)'
;MRGVWVEASDLGQHHCLQYRLRRSGELVPGTLVIADRQIAEARQGVQEDVLFLTAVNSLADGAWQVTGLLDVYPYDGLKALVTYGFTVRGNTLYRSGTQTAGDQAFMQTQAYERCL
;
A
#
# COMPACT_ATOMS: atom_id res chain seq x y z
N MET A 1 7.75 -4.91 -7.57
CA MET A 1 6.77 -4.23 -6.69
C MET A 1 5.33 -4.67 -6.92
N ARG A 2 4.84 -4.82 -8.16
CA ARG A 2 3.45 -5.26 -8.44
C ARG A 2 3.06 -6.53 -7.70
N GLY A 3 1.77 -6.69 -7.42
CA GLY A 3 1.21 -7.88 -6.77
C GLY A 3 0.47 -7.55 -5.48
N VAL A 4 0.16 -8.61 -4.74
CA VAL A 4 -0.59 -8.55 -3.48
C VAL A 4 0.39 -8.68 -2.34
N TRP A 5 0.28 -7.76 -1.39
CA TRP A 5 1.12 -7.68 -0.21
C TRP A 5 0.24 -7.62 1.02
N VAL A 6 0.70 -8.18 2.12
CA VAL A 6 0.04 -8.12 3.43
C VAL A 6 1.01 -7.57 4.44
N GLU A 7 0.53 -6.89 5.47
CA GLU A 7 1.40 -6.42 6.55
C GLU A 7 2.28 -7.56 7.09
N ALA A 8 3.54 -7.29 7.39
CA ALA A 8 4.49 -8.26 7.92
C ALA A 8 4.17 -8.59 9.39
N SER A 9 3.09 -9.35 9.61
CA SER A 9 2.56 -9.76 10.92
C SER A 9 1.80 -11.10 10.81
N ASP A 10 1.57 -11.76 11.95
CA ASP A 10 0.77 -13.00 12.00
C ASP A 10 -0.66 -12.76 11.44
N LEU A 11 -1.22 -11.58 11.70
CA LEU A 11 -2.52 -11.18 11.17
C LEU A 11 -2.46 -11.01 9.63
N GLY A 12 -1.38 -10.44 9.10
CA GLY A 12 -1.18 -10.32 7.66
C GLY A 12 -1.09 -11.68 6.95
N GLN A 13 -0.44 -12.67 7.57
CA GLN A 13 -0.43 -14.03 7.04
C GLN A 13 -1.84 -14.64 6.98
N HIS A 14 -2.66 -14.39 8.00
CA HIS A 14 -4.07 -14.79 7.99
C HIS A 14 -4.84 -14.11 6.85
N HIS A 15 -4.65 -12.80 6.64
CA HIS A 15 -5.25 -12.06 5.52
C HIS A 15 -4.82 -12.61 4.16
N CYS A 16 -3.56 -13.03 4.00
CA CYS A 16 -3.10 -13.65 2.77
C CYS A 16 -3.82 -14.98 2.48
N LEU A 17 -3.99 -15.83 3.50
CA LEU A 17 -4.77 -17.07 3.34
C LEU A 17 -6.23 -16.76 2.95
N GLN A 18 -6.86 -15.79 3.60
CA GLN A 18 -8.21 -15.35 3.24
C GLN A 18 -8.30 -14.83 1.81
N TYR A 19 -7.34 -14.01 1.38
CA TYR A 19 -7.26 -13.49 0.02
C TYR A 19 -7.18 -14.61 -1.01
N ARG A 20 -6.34 -15.61 -0.78
CA ARG A 20 -6.20 -16.77 -1.67
C ARG A 20 -7.45 -17.65 -1.74
N LEU A 21 -8.21 -17.74 -0.64
CA LEU A 21 -9.44 -18.52 -0.58
C LEU A 21 -10.62 -17.80 -1.25
N ARG A 22 -10.63 -16.46 -1.24
CA ARG A 22 -11.64 -15.67 -1.94
C ARG A 22 -11.38 -15.71 -3.45
N ARG A 23 -12.32 -16.29 -4.19
CA ARG A 23 -12.31 -16.26 -5.67
C ARG A 23 -12.86 -14.95 -6.25
N SER A 24 -13.35 -14.05 -5.40
CA SER A 24 -13.86 -12.74 -5.81
C SER A 24 -12.70 -11.74 -5.90
N GLY A 25 -12.73 -10.87 -6.92
CA GLY A 25 -11.76 -9.76 -7.07
C GLY A 25 -11.92 -8.64 -6.02
N GLU A 26 -12.49 -8.96 -4.86
CA GLU A 26 -12.65 -8.05 -3.73
C GLU A 26 -11.36 -8.02 -2.92
N LEU A 27 -10.98 -6.83 -2.45
CA LEU A 27 -9.86 -6.71 -1.53
C LEU A 27 -10.20 -7.32 -0.17
N VAL A 28 -9.24 -8.06 0.39
CA VAL A 28 -9.32 -8.51 1.78
C VAL A 28 -8.75 -7.42 2.68
N PRO A 29 -9.43 -7.03 3.77
CA PRO A 29 -8.88 -6.09 4.75
C PRO A 29 -7.44 -6.45 5.15
N GLY A 30 -6.57 -5.45 5.22
CA GLY A 30 -5.14 -5.62 5.49
C GLY A 30 -4.30 -6.08 4.29
N THR A 31 -4.87 -6.10 3.07
CA THR A 31 -4.11 -6.30 1.83
C THR A 31 -3.78 -4.97 1.15
N LEU A 32 -2.56 -4.90 0.61
CA LEU A 32 -2.05 -3.85 -0.26
C LEU A 32 -1.87 -4.44 -1.66
N VAL A 33 -2.65 -3.97 -2.63
CA VAL A 33 -2.60 -4.40 -4.02
C VAL A 33 -1.93 -3.33 -4.87
N ILE A 34 -0.79 -3.67 -5.45
CA ILE A 34 -0.01 -2.79 -6.31
C ILE A 34 -0.22 -3.21 -7.77
N ALA A 35 -0.95 -2.39 -8.51
CA ALA A 35 -1.22 -2.55 -9.93
C ALA A 35 -0.45 -1.51 -10.78
N ASP A 36 -0.68 -1.50 -12.09
CA ASP A 36 0.04 -0.63 -13.03
C ASP A 36 -0.26 0.85 -12.85
N ARG A 37 -1.50 1.17 -12.47
CA ARG A 37 -2.01 2.55 -12.43
C ARG A 37 -2.51 2.98 -11.07
N GLN A 38 -2.59 2.05 -10.11
CA GLN A 38 -3.09 2.33 -8.78
C GLN A 38 -2.46 1.42 -7.74
N ILE A 39 -2.43 1.91 -6.51
CA ILE A 39 -2.17 1.11 -5.32
C ILE A 39 -3.43 1.19 -4.47
N ALA A 40 -4.00 0.05 -4.12
CA ALA A 40 -5.18 -0.02 -3.29
C ALA A 40 -4.88 -0.72 -1.97
N GLU A 41 -5.38 -0.19 -0.86
CA GLU A 41 -5.18 -0.74 0.48
C GLU A 41 -6.54 -0.86 1.16
N ALA A 42 -6.92 -2.09 1.48
CA ALA A 42 -8.15 -2.33 2.23
C ALA A 42 -7.89 -2.14 3.73
N ARG A 43 -8.58 -1.20 4.35
CA ARG A 43 -8.60 -1.02 5.81
C ARG A 43 -9.67 -1.92 6.45
N GLN A 44 -9.59 -2.08 7.77
CA GLN A 44 -10.60 -2.83 8.52
C GLN A 44 -12.01 -2.29 8.21
N GLY A 45 -12.94 -3.18 7.86
CA GLY A 45 -14.34 -2.80 7.52
C GLY A 45 -14.67 -2.66 6.03
N VAL A 46 -13.86 -3.21 5.12
CA VAL A 46 -14.06 -3.16 3.64
C VAL A 46 -14.01 -1.73 3.07
N GLN A 47 -13.34 -0.83 3.79
CA GLN A 47 -13.04 0.52 3.34
C GLN A 47 -11.71 0.49 2.58
N GLU A 48 -11.65 1.15 1.43
CA GLU A 48 -10.50 1.08 0.54
C GLU A 48 -9.90 2.47 0.36
N ASP A 49 -8.59 2.57 0.57
CA ASP A 49 -7.83 3.73 0.14
C ASP A 49 -7.24 3.41 -1.23
N VAL A 50 -7.41 4.31 -2.18
CA VAL A 50 -6.88 4.16 -3.53
C VAL A 50 -5.91 5.30 -3.82
N LEU A 51 -4.67 4.95 -4.11
CA LEU A 51 -3.67 5.87 -4.63
C LEU A 51 -3.62 5.75 -6.15
N PHE A 52 -4.13 6.75 -6.85
CA PHE A 52 -4.04 6.85 -8.31
C PHE A 52 -2.65 7.35 -8.71
N LEU A 53 -1.89 6.53 -9.41
CA LEU A 53 -0.49 6.83 -9.72
C LEU A 53 -0.38 7.94 -10.76
N THR A 54 0.38 8.99 -10.43
CA THR A 54 0.70 10.09 -11.36
C THR A 54 2.14 10.02 -11.83
N ALA A 55 3.06 9.51 -11.00
CA ALA A 55 4.46 9.30 -11.35
C ALA A 55 5.05 8.10 -10.60
N VAL A 56 5.91 7.35 -11.29
CA VAL A 56 6.71 6.26 -10.71
C VAL A 56 8.14 6.42 -11.22
N ASN A 57 9.03 6.81 -10.32
CA ASN A 57 10.45 7.03 -10.62
C ASN A 57 11.28 5.89 -10.01
N SER A 58 12.05 5.19 -10.83
CA SER A 58 13.02 4.20 -10.35
C SER A 58 14.23 4.92 -9.75
N LEU A 59 14.64 4.55 -8.53
CA LEU A 59 15.78 5.17 -7.85
C LEU A 59 17.04 4.29 -7.92
N ALA A 60 16.90 3.02 -7.59
CA ALA A 60 17.94 1.99 -7.62
C ALA A 60 17.27 0.61 -7.77
N ASP A 61 18.06 -0.46 -7.89
CA ASP A 61 17.51 -1.82 -8.01
C ASP A 61 16.58 -2.15 -6.83
N GLY A 62 15.32 -2.41 -7.15
CA GLY A 62 14.30 -2.72 -6.16
C GLY A 62 13.76 -1.51 -5.39
N ALA A 63 14.06 -0.26 -5.78
CA ALA A 63 13.57 0.95 -5.10
C ALA A 63 12.89 1.94 -6.05
N TRP A 64 11.74 2.48 -5.62
CA TRP A 64 10.92 3.41 -6.38
C TRP A 64 10.45 4.57 -5.51
N GLN A 65 10.38 5.76 -6.09
CA GLN A 65 9.57 6.85 -5.59
C GLN A 65 8.24 6.86 -6.35
N VAL A 66 7.13 6.82 -5.63
CA VAL A 66 5.79 6.76 -6.19
C VAL A 66 5.01 7.98 -5.73
N THR A 67 4.47 8.74 -6.67
CA THR A 67 3.59 9.88 -6.39
C THR A 67 2.21 9.59 -6.96
N GLY A 68 1.18 9.95 -6.21
CA GLY A 68 -0.20 9.74 -6.64
C GLY A 68 -1.22 10.58 -5.90
N LEU A 69 -2.43 10.60 -6.43
CA LEU A 69 -3.60 11.20 -5.78
C LEU A 69 -4.24 10.16 -4.86
N LEU A 70 -4.14 10.39 -3.56
CA LEU A 70 -4.73 9.54 -2.55
C LEU A 70 -6.20 9.89 -2.37
N ASP A 71 -7.03 8.87 -2.55
CA ASP A 71 -8.47 8.89 -2.34
C ASP A 71 -8.80 7.96 -1.17
N VAL A 72 -9.39 8.50 -0.11
CA VAL A 72 -9.65 7.78 1.14
C VAL A 72 -11.16 7.65 1.31
N TYR A 73 -11.66 6.43 1.53
CA TYR A 73 -13.07 6.19 1.83
C TYR A 73 -13.51 7.04 3.05
N PRO A 74 -14.68 7.71 3.02
CA PRO A 74 -15.81 7.57 2.09
C PRO A 74 -15.72 8.35 0.75
N TYR A 75 -14.55 8.86 0.37
CA TYR A 75 -14.33 9.61 -0.88
C TYR A 75 -14.99 10.99 -0.95
N ASP A 76 -15.44 11.50 0.20
CA ASP A 76 -16.10 12.81 0.32
C ASP A 76 -15.12 13.98 0.37
N GLY A 77 -13.82 13.70 0.53
CA GLY A 77 -12.75 14.69 0.66
C GLY A 77 -12.01 15.01 -0.64
N LEU A 78 -11.26 16.12 -0.62
CA LEU A 78 -10.30 16.42 -1.69
C LEU A 78 -9.18 15.38 -1.70
N LYS A 79 -8.84 14.89 -2.89
CA LYS A 79 -7.71 13.97 -3.06
C LYS A 79 -6.41 14.70 -2.72
N ALA A 80 -5.57 14.05 -1.91
CA ALA A 80 -4.28 14.58 -1.53
C ALA A 80 -3.20 14.08 -2.49
N LEU A 81 -2.33 14.97 -2.96
CA LEU A 81 -1.12 14.53 -3.66
C LEU A 81 -0.11 14.02 -2.61
N VAL A 82 0.23 12.74 -2.67
CA VAL A 82 1.17 12.10 -1.73
C VAL A 82 2.32 11.44 -2.48
N THR A 83 3.47 11.36 -1.82
CA THR A 83 4.66 10.67 -2.33
C THR A 83 5.14 9.66 -1.31
N TYR A 84 5.36 8.43 -1.77
CA TYR A 84 5.90 7.32 -0.98
C TYR A 84 7.21 6.82 -1.59
N GLY A 85 8.12 6.37 -0.74
CA GLY A 85 9.23 5.51 -1.13
C GLY A 85 8.81 4.04 -1.01
N PHE A 86 9.11 3.23 -2.02
CA PHE A 86 8.92 1.79 -1.99
C PHE A 86 10.24 1.08 -2.22
N THR A 87 10.55 0.08 -1.39
CA THR A 87 11.74 -0.77 -1.59
C THR A 87 11.35 -2.24 -1.45
N VAL A 88 11.75 -3.08 -2.39
CA VAL A 88 11.58 -4.54 -2.31
C VAL A 88 12.93 -5.17 -1.99
N ARG A 89 12.99 -5.99 -0.94
CA ARG A 89 14.14 -6.82 -0.58
C ARG A 89 13.66 -8.25 -0.33
N GLY A 90 14.09 -9.19 -1.17
CA GLY A 90 13.59 -10.57 -1.13
C GLY A 90 12.07 -10.60 -1.33
N ASN A 91 11.34 -11.15 -0.36
CA ASN A 91 9.88 -11.24 -0.37
C ASN A 91 9.18 -10.13 0.45
N THR A 92 9.94 -9.12 0.87
CA THR A 92 9.45 -8.02 1.72
C THR A 92 9.42 -6.71 0.94
N LEU A 93 8.30 -6.01 1.02
CA LEU A 93 8.12 -4.65 0.52
C LEU A 93 8.10 -3.67 1.69
N TYR A 94 8.89 -2.62 1.61
CA TYR A 94 8.90 -1.52 2.55
C TYR A 94 8.26 -0.30 1.90
N ARG A 95 7.23 0.27 2.52
CA ARG A 95 6.61 1.54 2.14
C ARG A 95 7.01 2.60 3.16
N SER A 96 7.71 3.64 2.71
CA SER A 96 8.09 4.78 3.54
C SER A 96 7.33 6.02 3.11
N GLY A 97 6.83 6.78 4.07
CA GLY A 97 6.11 8.04 3.84
C GLY A 97 6.27 8.99 5.01
N THR A 98 6.18 10.29 4.71
CA THR A 98 6.16 11.32 5.74
C THR A 98 4.79 11.36 6.39
N GLN A 99 4.75 11.31 7.72
CA GLN A 99 3.56 11.62 8.50
C GLN A 99 3.81 12.85 9.34
N THR A 100 2.73 13.59 9.60
CA THR A 100 2.75 14.80 10.41
C THR A 100 1.90 14.57 11.65
N ALA A 101 2.48 14.81 12.83
CA ALA A 101 1.76 14.83 14.10
C ALA A 101 2.08 16.16 14.81
N GLY A 102 1.08 17.05 14.90
CA GLY A 102 1.31 18.44 15.32
C GLY A 102 2.25 19.16 14.35
N ASP A 103 3.25 19.85 14.88
CA ASP A 103 4.27 20.57 14.08
C ASP A 103 5.47 19.70 13.68
N GLN A 104 5.42 18.39 13.95
CA GLN A 104 6.53 17.48 13.66
C GLN A 104 6.21 16.57 12.49
N ALA A 105 7.12 16.55 11.51
CA ALA A 105 7.12 15.59 10.43
C ALA A 105 8.13 14.48 10.74
N PHE A 106 7.72 13.23 10.61
CA PHE A 106 8.58 12.06 10.77
C PHE A 106 8.36 11.06 9.64
N MET A 107 9.39 10.27 9.35
CA MET A 107 9.31 9.20 8.35
C MET A 107 8.74 7.94 9.01
N GLN A 108 7.61 7.44 8.53
CA GLN A 108 7.11 6.13 8.90
C GLN A 108 7.47 5.13 7.80
N THR A 109 7.92 3.94 8.20
CA THR A 109 8.12 2.82 7.28
C THR A 109 7.30 1.63 7.72
N GLN A 110 6.47 1.12 6.81
CA GLN A 110 5.67 -0.09 6.99
C GLN A 110 6.26 -1.22 6.15
N ALA A 111 6.28 -2.42 6.72
CA ALA A 111 6.77 -3.62 6.05
C ALA A 111 5.60 -4.53 5.66
N TYR A 112 5.68 -5.08 4.46
CA TYR A 112 4.71 -5.99 3.91
C TYR A 112 5.41 -7.23 3.37
N GLU A 113 4.77 -8.39 3.49
CA GLU A 113 5.19 -9.63 2.87
C GLU A 113 4.36 -9.91 1.63
N ARG A 114 4.98 -10.50 0.61
CA ARG A 114 4.26 -10.88 -0.59
C ARG A 114 3.30 -12.04 -0.29
N CYS A 115 2.05 -11.87 -0.67
CA CYS A 115 1.08 -12.95 -0.68
C CYS A 115 1.23 -13.75 -1.99
N LEU A 116 1.66 -15.02 -1.87
CA LEU A 116 1.89 -15.95 -2.99
C LEU A 116 0.68 -16.84 -3.26
#